data_AF-A0A2M9MWP6-F1
#
_entry.id   AF-A0A2M9MWP6-F1
#
_cell.length_a   1.000
_cell.length_b   1.000
_cell.length_c   1.000
_cell.angle_alpha   90.00
_cell.angle_beta   90.00
_cell.angle_gamma   90.00
#
_symmetry.space_group_name_H-M   'P 1'
#
loop_
_entity.id
_entity.type
_entity.pdbx_description
1 polymer ?
#
loop_
_entity_poly.entity_id
_entity_poly.type
_entity_poly.pdbx_seq_one_letter_code
_entity_poly.pdbx_strand_id
1 'polypeptide(L)'
;MEFTEKSVEERIAESYRQDEDMMILVFAQWCVNHGLDPVELYRKAYPNQPDNERLARVLELTVPKEEAGEIPDQTLLGVLSLFGNEDLAIVVAEAAATLGSDKK
;
A
#
# COMPACT_ATOMS: atom_id res chain seq x y z
N MET A 1 7.16 -33.34 -24.10
CA MET A 1 6.77 -32.64 -22.87
C MET A 1 6.61 -31.18 -23.25
N GLU A 2 5.38 -30.79 -23.57
CA GLU A 2 5.04 -29.43 -23.98
C GLU A 2 5.16 -28.55 -22.73
N PHE A 3 6.30 -27.85 -22.59
CA PHE A 3 6.40 -26.73 -21.68
C PHE A 3 5.53 -25.63 -22.29
N THR A 4 4.27 -25.57 -21.86
CA THR A 4 3.34 -24.51 -22.21
C THR A 4 4.01 -23.20 -21.81
N GLU A 5 4.55 -22.51 -22.81
CA GLU A 5 5.00 -21.14 -22.69
C GLU A 5 3.77 -20.35 -22.25
N LYS A 6 3.61 -20.12 -20.93
CA LYS A 6 2.70 -19.07 -20.46
C LYS A 6 3.11 -17.84 -21.25
N SER A 7 2.24 -17.40 -22.16
CA SER A 7 2.53 -16.33 -23.11
C SER A 7 3.13 -15.16 -22.34
N VAL A 8 4.16 -14.53 -22.92
CA VAL A 8 4.89 -13.42 -22.32
C VAL A 8 3.94 -12.36 -21.75
N GLU A 9 2.78 -12.17 -22.37
CA GLU A 9 1.66 -11.33 -21.92
C GLU A 9 1.13 -11.69 -20.52
N GLU A 10 0.92 -12.97 -20.20
CA GLU A 10 0.45 -13.40 -18.87
C GLU A 10 1.50 -13.16 -17.80
N ARG A 11 2.77 -13.37 -18.13
CA ARG A 11 3.90 -13.11 -17.22
C ARG A 11 4.07 -11.62 -16.92
N ILE A 12 3.88 -10.78 -17.93
CA ILE A 12 3.91 -9.32 -17.78
C ILE A 12 2.74 -8.87 -16.90
N ALA A 13 1.52 -9.35 -17.16
CA ALA A 13 0.34 -9.00 -16.37
C ALA A 13 0.41 -9.51 -14.92
N GLU A 14 1.06 -10.65 -14.67
CA GLU A 14 1.29 -11.16 -13.32
C GLU A 14 2.27 -10.27 -12.54
N SER A 15 3.40 -9.88 -13.16
CA SER A 15 4.38 -8.98 -12.52
C SER A 15 3.74 -7.67 -12.09
N TYR A 16 3.01 -6.99 -13.00
CA TYR A 16 2.33 -5.73 -12.67
C TYR A 16 1.35 -5.87 -11.50
N ARG A 17 0.61 -6.97 -11.42
CA ARG A 17 -0.32 -7.23 -10.31
C ARG A 17 0.42 -7.43 -8.98
N GLN A 18 1.54 -8.14 -9.00
CA GLN A 18 2.38 -8.35 -7.82
C GLN A 18 3.01 -7.04 -7.34
N ASP A 19 3.45 -6.18 -8.27
CA ASP A 19 4.02 -4.88 -7.94
C ASP A 19 2.99 -3.98 -7.26
N GLU A 20 1.75 -3.96 -7.75
CA GLU A 20 0.63 -3.27 -7.09
C GLU A 20 0.35 -3.81 -5.68
N ASP A 21 0.23 -5.14 -5.53
CA ASP A 21 -0.05 -5.76 -4.23
C ASP A 21 1.05 -5.45 -3.21
N MET A 22 2.32 -5.44 -3.64
CA MET A 22 3.45 -5.05 -2.79
C MET A 22 3.37 -3.59 -2.37
N MET A 23 3.00 -2.67 -3.26
CA MET A 23 2.81 -1.25 -2.93
C MET A 23 1.68 -1.05 -1.92
N ILE A 24 0.54 -1.73 -2.09
CA ILE A 24 -0.58 -1.66 -1.15
C ILE A 24 -0.18 -2.31 0.19
N LEU A 25 0.61 -3.38 0.19
CA LEU A 25 1.12 -4.01 1.40
C LEU A 25 2.00 -3.03 2.19
N VAL A 26 2.95 -2.32 1.55
CA VAL A 26 3.79 -1.33 2.23
C VAL A 26 2.95 -0.20 2.84
N PHE A 27 1.92 0.26 2.11
CA PHE A 27 0.95 1.24 2.63
C PHE A 27 0.19 0.71 3.86
N ALA A 28 -0.37 -0.50 3.75
CA ALA A 28 -1.11 -1.13 4.84
C ALA A 28 -0.22 -1.35 6.06
N GLN A 29 1.02 -1.78 5.84
CA GLN A 29 2.01 -2.03 6.86
C GLN A 29 2.41 -0.75 7.59
N TRP A 30 2.59 0.36 6.87
CA TRP A 30 2.80 1.67 7.46
C TRP A 30 1.60 2.10 8.31
N CYS A 31 0.37 1.90 7.83
CA CYS A 31 -0.82 2.22 8.62
C CYS A 31 -0.83 1.43 9.95
N VAL A 32 -0.56 0.13 9.91
CA VAL A 32 -0.44 -0.72 11.12
C VAL A 32 0.67 -0.23 12.04
N ASN A 33 1.82 0.16 11.49
CA ASN A 33 2.94 0.69 12.28
C ASN A 33 2.57 1.94 13.09
N HIS A 34 1.73 2.79 12.51
CA HIS A 34 1.28 4.05 13.10
C HIS A 34 -0.06 3.94 13.83
N GLY A 35 -0.67 2.75 13.88
CA GLY A 35 -1.99 2.52 14.49
C GLY A 35 -3.14 3.20 13.73
N LEU A 36 -2.96 3.43 12.43
CA LEU A 36 -3.96 3.98 11.52
C LEU A 36 -4.74 2.85 10.85
N ASP A 37 -5.98 3.16 10.45
CA ASP A 37 -6.79 2.28 9.63
C ASP A 37 -6.50 2.55 8.13
N PRO A 38 -5.90 1.58 7.41
CA PRO A 38 -5.57 1.74 5.99
C PRO A 38 -6.80 1.82 5.10
N VAL A 39 -7.93 1.22 5.48
CA VAL A 39 -9.19 1.31 4.72
C VAL A 39 -9.74 2.72 4.81
N GLU A 40 -9.72 3.33 6.00
CA GLU A 40 -10.13 4.73 6.20
C GLU A 40 -9.24 5.70 5.42
N LEU A 41 -7.91 5.53 5.44
CA LEU A 41 -7.00 6.36 4.65
C LEU A 41 -7.23 6.18 3.15
N TYR A 42 -7.38 4.94 2.70
CA TYR A 42 -7.64 4.64 1.30
C TYR A 42 -8.95 5.27 0.82
N ARG A 43 -10.00 5.20 1.65
CA ARG A 43 -11.30 5.81 1.38
C ARG A 43 -11.25 7.34 1.38
N LYS A 44 -10.37 7.96 2.16
CA LYS A 44 -10.14 9.41 2.09
C LYS A 44 -9.53 9.83 0.76
N ALA A 45 -8.57 9.05 0.24
CA ALA A 45 -7.96 9.31 -1.06
C ALA A 45 -8.94 9.04 -2.21
N TYR A 46 -9.69 7.94 -2.12
CA TYR A 46 -10.60 7.48 -3.17
C TYR A 46 -12.03 7.26 -2.64
N PRO A 47 -12.75 8.32 -2.26
CA PRO A 47 -14.08 8.19 -1.64
C PRO A 47 -15.14 7.59 -2.56
N ASN A 48 -14.92 7.65 -3.87
CA ASN A 48 -15.82 7.13 -4.89
C ASN A 48 -15.47 5.70 -5.34
N GLN A 49 -14.36 5.14 -4.87
CA GLN A 49 -13.92 3.81 -5.27
C GLN A 49 -14.58 2.77 -4.35
N PRO A 50 -15.22 1.72 -4.90
CA PRO A 50 -15.79 0.64 -4.10
C PRO A 50 -14.70 -0.11 -3.33
N ASP A 51 -15.10 -0.83 -2.27
CA ASP A 51 -14.22 -1.62 -1.41
C ASP A 51 -13.14 -2.34 -2.23
N ASN A 52 -11.89 -2.00 -1.93
CA ASN A 52 -10.76 -2.53 -2.66
C ASN A 52 -10.44 -3.94 -2.13
N GLU A 53 -10.87 -4.97 -2.85
CA GLU A 53 -10.61 -6.38 -2.51
C GLU A 53 -9.11 -6.67 -2.35
N ARG A 54 -8.24 -5.97 -3.08
CA ARG A 54 -6.79 -6.13 -2.95
C ARG A 54 -6.30 -5.59 -1.61
N LEU A 55 -6.82 -4.43 -1.18
CA LEU A 55 -6.50 -3.85 0.12
C LEU A 55 -6.89 -4.82 1.25
N ALA A 56 -8.11 -5.38 1.18
CA ALA A 56 -8.56 -6.37 2.14
C ALA A 56 -7.64 -7.60 2.19
N ARG A 57 -7.21 -8.10 1.02
CA ARG A 57 -6.31 -9.25 0.94
C ARG A 57 -4.91 -8.97 1.49
N VAL A 58 -4.31 -7.82 1.18
CA VAL A 58 -2.97 -7.51 1.71
C VAL A 58 -3.02 -7.17 3.19
N LEU A 59 -4.15 -6.71 3.72
CA LEU A 59 -4.33 -6.51 5.16
C LEU A 59 -4.19 -7.81 5.93
N GLU A 60 -4.68 -8.93 5.40
CA GLU A 60 -4.47 -10.26 6.00
C GLU A 60 -2.99 -10.70 6.00
N LEU A 61 -2.17 -10.10 5.14
CA LEU A 61 -0.73 -10.35 5.05
C LEU A 61 0.10 -9.35 5.88
N THR A 62 -0.52 -8.30 6.43
CA THR A 62 0.19 -7.37 7.30
C THR A 62 0.56 -8.04 8.61
N VAL A 63 1.73 -7.67 9.12
CA VAL A 63 2.24 -8.15 10.41
C VAL A 63 2.20 -7.02 11.43
N PRO A 64 2.23 -7.28 12.74
CA PRO A 64 2.32 -6.20 13.72
C PRO A 64 3.62 -5.42 13.56
N LYS A 65 3.63 -4.16 14.04
CA LYS A 65 4.79 -3.25 13.96
C LYS A 65 6.09 -3.81 14.52
N GLU A 66 5.98 -4.77 15.43
CA GLU A 66 7.12 -5.46 16.07
C GLU A 66 7.83 -6.40 15.08
N GLU A 67 7.11 -6.91 14.08
CA GLU A 67 7.61 -7.84 13.05
C GLU A 67 7.90 -7.13 11.72
N ALA A 68 7.18 -6.06 11.41
CA ALA A 68 7.22 -5.35 10.14
C ALA A 68 8.50 -4.52 9.89
N GLY A 69 9.20 -4.14 10.95
CA GLY A 69 10.20 -3.08 10.91
C GLY A 69 9.58 -1.69 10.74
N GLU A 70 10.33 -0.66 11.10
CA GLU A 70 9.90 0.72 10.95
C GLU A 70 9.95 1.12 9.46
N ILE A 71 8.84 1.62 8.93
CA ILE A 71 8.73 2.13 7.56
C ILE A 71 8.71 3.65 7.65
N PRO A 72 9.75 4.35 7.16
CA PRO A 72 9.75 5.81 7.15
C PRO A 72 8.66 6.34 6.23
N ASP A 73 8.00 7.42 6.65
CA ASP A 73 6.96 8.09 5.85
C ASP A 73 7.47 8.44 4.44
N GLN A 74 8.71 8.93 4.34
CA GLN A 74 9.34 9.27 3.06
C GLN A 74 9.49 8.07 2.12
N THR A 75 9.74 6.88 2.66
CA THR A 75 9.86 5.66 1.87
C THR A 75 8.50 5.28 1.29
N LEU A 76 7.45 5.30 2.11
CA LEU A 76 6.09 5.03 1.63
C LEU A 76 5.66 6.06 0.57
N LEU A 77 5.86 7.35 0.83
CA LEU A 77 5.51 8.42 -0.11
C LEU A 77 6.25 8.26 -1.45
N GLY A 78 7.53 7.88 -1.40
CA GLY A 78 8.32 7.57 -2.59
C GLY A 78 7.74 6.40 -3.39
N VAL A 79 7.36 5.31 -2.71
CA VAL A 79 6.70 4.15 -3.36
C VAL A 79 5.37 4.57 -3.98
N LEU A 80 4.51 5.27 -3.25
CA LEU A 80 3.21 5.73 -3.79
C LEU A 80 3.38 6.61 -5.03
N SER A 81 4.37 7.51 -5.03
CA SER A 81 4.68 8.36 -6.18
C SER A 81 5.21 7.57 -7.38
N LEU A 82 6.07 6.56 -7.15
CA LEU A 82 6.58 5.68 -8.20
C LEU A 82 5.45 4.92 -8.93
N PHE A 83 4.39 4.58 -8.21
CA PHE A 83 3.22 3.90 -8.76
C PHE A 83 2.13 4.87 -9.26
N GLY A 84 2.35 6.19 -9.19
CA GLY A 84 1.37 7.19 -9.62
C GLY A 84 0.15 7.33 -8.70
N ASN A 85 0.23 6.87 -7.44
CA ASN A 85 -0.84 7.01 -6.44
C ASN A 85 -0.68 8.34 -5.68
N GLU A 86 -0.76 9.44 -6.41
CA GLU A 86 -0.54 10.78 -5.86
C GLU A 86 -1.60 11.16 -4.82
N ASP A 87 -2.88 10.85 -5.05
CA ASP A 87 -3.96 11.11 -4.10
C ASP A 87 -3.73 10.39 -2.77
N LEU A 88 -3.33 9.11 -2.82
CA LEU A 88 -3.01 8.34 -1.63
C LEU A 88 -1.77 8.87 -0.92
N ALA A 89 -0.75 9.30 -1.68
CA ALA A 89 0.46 9.91 -1.12
C ALA A 89 0.15 11.20 -0.36
N ILE A 90 -0.76 12.05 -0.89
CA ILE A 90 -1.19 13.28 -0.21
C ILE A 90 -1.86 12.95 1.13
N VAL A 91 -2.84 12.04 1.13
CA VAL A 91 -3.56 11.65 2.36
C VAL A 91 -2.63 11.04 3.40
N VAL A 92 -1.68 10.20 2.98
CA VAL A 92 -0.64 9.63 3.85
C VAL A 92 0.24 10.73 4.43
N ALA A 93 0.69 11.69 3.62
CA ALA A 93 1.51 12.81 4.10
C ALA A 93 0.78 13.67 5.13
N GLU A 94 -0.51 13.96 4.91
CA GLU A 94 -1.35 14.68 5.86
C GLU A 94 -1.54 13.91 7.17
N ALA A 95 -1.78 12.59 7.08
CA ALA A 95 -1.90 11.72 8.24
C ALA A 95 -0.58 11.67 9.04
N ALA A 96 0.56 11.53 8.36
CA ALA A 96 1.88 11.54 8.95
C ALA A 96 2.19 12.86 9.68
N ALA A 97 1.87 14.00 9.06
CA ALA A 97 2.02 15.32 9.67
C ALA A 97 1.16 15.50 10.93
N THR A 98 -0.05 14.94 10.92
CA THR A 98 -0.97 14.95 12.07
C THR A 98 -0.41 14.10 13.21
N LEU A 99 0.11 12.90 12.92
CA LEU A 99 0.74 12.02 13.90
C LEU A 99 2.03 12.62 14.51
N GLY A 100 2.79 13.37 13.73
CA GLY A 100 3.99 14.07 14.20
C GLY A 100 3.70 15.25 15.13
N SER A 101 2.51 15.85 15.04
CA SER A 101 2.12 16.99 15.88
C SER A 101 1.79 16.60 17.33
N ASP A 102 1.45 15.34 17.58
CA ASP A 102 1.16 14.81 18.93
C ASP A 102 2.43 14.44 19.71
N LYS A 103 3.61 14.42 19.07
CA LYS A 103 4.91 14.12 19.70
C LYS A 103 5.64 15.35 20.28
N LYS A 104 4.97 16.50 20.43
CA LYS A 104 5.58 17.76 20.91
C LYS A 104 5.26 18.06 22.37
#